data_AF-A0A1I7V4S3-F1
#
_entry.id   AF-A0A1I7V4S3-F1
#
_cell.length_a   1.000
_cell.length_b   1.000
_cell.length_c   1.000
_cell.angle_alpha   90.00
_cell.angle_beta   90.00
_cell.angle_gamma   90.00
#
_symmetry.space_group_name_H-M   'P 1'
#
loop_
_entity.id
_entity.type
_entity.pdbx_description
1 polymer ?
#
loop_
_entity_poly.entity_id
_entity_poly.type
_entity_poly.pdbx_seq_one_letter_code
_entity_poly.pdbx_strand_id
1 'polypeptide(L)'
;MKYDSTGMFHWCPSRNLEDCVLERHQAAMTVLNGHVVVCLFADQDSPLIGLRNFIMPLRSSNFHYHELKHVVIVGDLEYLRKEWKTLYNLPKISILNGSPLSRADLRAVNINLCDMCVIISARVPNTEDTTLADKEAILASLNIKAMQFDDTLGFFPMRHQTGDRSPLGSPISMQKKGAKFGTNVPMITELVNDSNVQFLDQDDDDDPDTELYLTQPFACGTAFAISVLDSLMSTTYFNDSALTLIRTLVTGGATPELELILAEGAGLRGGYSTPETLSNRDRCRIAQISLSDNPYEGVGHNTTYGAMFTIALRRYGQLCIGLYRLHDQDNPDSMKRYVITNPPAELRIKSTDYVYVLEQFDPGLEYEPGKRQF
;
A
#
# COMPACT_ATOMS: atom_id res chain seq x y z
N MET A 1 -11.23 -19.74 13.37
CA MET A 1 -11.73 -18.36 13.35
C MET A 1 -10.98 -17.62 12.26
N LYS A 2 -11.69 -16.99 11.31
CA LYS A 2 -11.07 -16.27 10.16
C LYS A 2 -11.01 -14.75 10.38
N TYR A 3 -11.91 -14.23 11.21
CA TYR A 3 -12.09 -12.81 11.46
C TYR A 3 -12.03 -12.53 12.96
N ASP A 4 -11.87 -11.25 13.29
CA ASP A 4 -11.96 -10.79 14.67
C ASP A 4 -13.40 -10.87 15.21
N SER A 5 -13.61 -10.55 16.49
CA SER A 5 -14.92 -10.60 17.13
C SER A 5 -15.96 -9.69 16.49
N THR A 6 -15.55 -8.59 15.87
CA THR A 6 -16.45 -7.63 15.21
C THR A 6 -16.71 -7.97 13.73
N GLY A 7 -15.88 -8.83 13.13
CA GLY A 7 -15.96 -9.16 11.70
C GLY A 7 -15.34 -8.10 10.78
N MET A 8 -14.63 -7.10 11.32
CA MET A 8 -14.07 -5.97 10.58
C MET A 8 -12.68 -6.23 9.99
N PHE A 9 -11.93 -7.17 10.58
CA PHE A 9 -10.55 -7.48 10.20
C PHE A 9 -10.29 -8.98 10.11
N HIS A 10 -9.36 -9.36 9.23
CA HIS A 10 -8.82 -10.73 9.18
C HIS A 10 -7.98 -11.01 10.43
N TRP A 11 -8.18 -12.18 11.00
CA TRP A 11 -7.56 -12.59 12.25
C TRP A 11 -6.88 -13.95 12.12
N CYS A 12 -5.76 -14.13 12.80
CA CYS A 12 -5.10 -15.42 12.98
C CYS A 12 -4.77 -15.68 14.46
N PRO A 13 -4.58 -16.96 14.84
CA PRO A 13 -4.03 -17.32 16.14
C PRO A 13 -2.71 -16.60 16.40
N SER A 14 -2.39 -16.37 17.66
CA SER A 14 -1.15 -15.69 18.05
C SER A 14 0.07 -16.44 17.53
N ARG A 15 0.88 -15.75 16.73
CA ARG A 15 2.12 -16.28 16.16
C ARG A 15 3.32 -15.82 16.98
N ASN A 16 4.32 -16.68 17.15
CA ASN A 16 5.58 -16.25 17.73
C ASN A 16 6.32 -15.34 16.73
N LEU A 17 7.13 -14.45 17.28
CA LEU A 17 7.95 -13.53 16.47
C LEU A 17 8.89 -14.33 15.56
N GLU A 18 9.55 -15.34 16.14
CA GLU A 18 10.56 -16.18 15.48
C GLU A 18 10.01 -16.91 14.25
N ASP A 19 8.75 -17.36 14.30
CA ASP A 19 8.08 -18.02 13.16
C ASP A 19 7.86 -17.08 11.96
N CYS A 20 7.88 -15.77 12.20
CA CYS A 20 7.67 -14.75 11.18
C CYS A 20 9.00 -14.14 10.69
N VAL A 21 10.12 -14.43 11.35
CA VAL A 21 11.43 -13.93 10.95
C VAL A 21 11.96 -14.78 9.79
N LEU A 22 12.32 -14.11 8.71
CA LEU A 22 12.98 -14.71 7.55
C LEU A 22 14.46 -14.37 7.60
N GLU A 23 15.30 -15.37 7.33
CA GLU A 23 16.68 -15.09 6.95
C GLU A 23 16.75 -14.58 5.52
N ARG A 24 17.80 -13.83 5.18
CA ARG A 24 18.00 -13.26 3.83
C ARG A 24 17.86 -14.31 2.71
N HIS A 25 18.41 -15.49 2.93
CA HIS A 25 18.36 -16.58 1.94
C HIS A 25 16.94 -17.16 1.80
N GLN A 26 16.18 -17.24 2.89
CA GLN A 26 14.78 -17.69 2.87
C GLN A 26 13.87 -16.66 2.20
N ALA A 27 14.10 -15.37 2.47
CA ALA A 27 13.41 -14.27 1.80
C ALA A 27 13.64 -14.32 0.29
N ALA A 28 14.89 -14.52 -0.16
CA ALA A 28 15.22 -14.64 -1.58
C ALA A 28 14.59 -15.88 -2.26
N MET A 29 14.42 -16.99 -1.53
CA MET A 29 13.71 -18.18 -2.04
C MET A 29 12.19 -18.00 -2.08
N THR A 30 11.66 -17.08 -1.28
CA THR A 30 10.22 -16.77 -1.26
C THR A 30 9.91 -15.80 -2.38
N VAL A 31 9.26 -16.27 -3.43
CA VAL A 31 8.86 -15.41 -4.56
C VAL A 31 7.71 -14.50 -4.12
N LEU A 32 8.06 -13.31 -3.63
CA LEU A 32 7.13 -12.27 -3.23
C LEU A 32 6.84 -11.35 -4.43
N ASN A 33 5.57 -11.24 -4.81
CA ASN A 33 5.10 -10.34 -5.88
C ASN A 33 3.80 -9.67 -5.42
N GLY A 34 3.65 -8.37 -5.68
CA GLY A 34 2.47 -7.60 -5.28
C GLY A 34 2.32 -7.58 -3.75
N HIS A 35 3.41 -7.26 -3.05
CA HIS A 35 3.50 -7.21 -1.59
C HIS A 35 3.89 -5.80 -1.13
N VAL A 36 3.79 -5.53 0.17
CA VAL A 36 4.19 -4.26 0.78
C VAL A 36 5.50 -4.48 1.54
N VAL A 37 6.49 -3.63 1.26
CA VAL A 37 7.76 -3.59 2.02
C VAL A 37 7.69 -2.41 2.98
N VAL A 38 7.94 -2.64 4.27
CA VAL A 38 8.02 -1.59 5.28
C VAL A 38 9.47 -1.47 5.73
N CYS A 39 10.14 -0.42 5.27
CA CYS A 39 11.49 -0.04 5.65
C CYS A 39 11.42 0.76 6.96
N LEU A 40 11.79 0.11 8.07
CA LEU A 40 11.65 0.67 9.40
C LEU A 40 13.01 1.09 9.97
N PHE A 41 13.16 2.38 10.25
CA PHE A 41 14.30 2.95 10.97
C PHE A 41 13.96 3.11 12.44
N ALA A 42 14.37 2.15 13.26
CA ALA A 42 14.11 2.15 14.68
C ALA A 42 15.18 1.37 15.43
N ASP A 43 15.48 1.80 16.66
CA ASP A 43 16.39 1.11 17.57
C ASP A 43 15.65 0.63 18.83
N GLN A 44 16.30 -0.20 19.64
CA GLN A 44 15.76 -0.68 20.92
C GLN A 44 15.22 0.45 21.83
N ASP A 45 15.85 1.62 21.83
CA ASP A 45 15.44 2.77 22.65
C ASP A 45 14.42 3.70 21.97
N SER A 46 14.12 3.47 20.69
CA SER A 46 13.16 4.30 19.95
C SER A 46 11.72 4.13 20.49
N PRO A 47 10.90 5.19 20.48
CA PRO A 47 9.48 5.12 20.85
C PRO A 47 8.69 4.20 19.91
N LEU A 48 7.56 3.69 20.41
CA LEU A 48 6.65 2.86 19.59
C LEU A 48 5.89 3.77 18.62
N ILE A 49 5.91 3.42 17.34
CA ILE A 49 5.10 4.09 16.31
C ILE A 49 3.67 3.53 16.35
N GLY A 50 3.56 2.23 16.64
CA GLY A 50 2.30 1.50 16.55
C GLY A 50 2.01 1.05 15.13
N LEU A 51 2.88 0.21 14.56
CA LEU A 51 2.73 -0.39 13.21
C LEU A 51 1.39 -1.09 13.00
N ARG A 52 0.72 -1.47 14.08
CA ARG A 52 -0.67 -1.95 14.04
C ARG A 52 -1.59 -0.99 13.28
N ASN A 53 -1.49 0.32 13.49
CA ASN A 53 -2.35 1.30 12.83
C ASN A 53 -2.13 1.34 11.31
N PHE A 54 -0.93 0.97 10.85
CA PHE A 54 -0.60 0.83 9.44
C PHE A 54 -1.06 -0.51 8.86
N ILE A 55 -0.82 -1.62 9.56
CA ILE A 55 -1.10 -2.97 9.04
C ILE A 55 -2.58 -3.35 9.14
N MET A 56 -3.30 -2.86 10.17
CA MET A 56 -4.70 -3.20 10.40
C MET A 56 -5.63 -2.83 9.24
N PRO A 57 -5.56 -1.63 8.63
CA PRO A 57 -6.34 -1.30 7.43
C PRO A 57 -6.06 -2.23 6.24
N LEU A 58 -4.80 -2.66 6.06
CA LEU A 58 -4.38 -3.62 5.03
C LEU A 58 -4.88 -5.05 5.29
N ARG A 59 -5.57 -5.27 6.42
CA ARG A 59 -6.20 -6.54 6.82
C ARG A 59 -7.70 -6.39 7.01
N SER A 60 -8.32 -5.35 6.48
CA SER A 60 -9.77 -5.17 6.55
C SER A 60 -10.51 -6.32 5.86
N SER A 61 -11.67 -6.69 6.41
CA SER A 61 -12.46 -7.86 6.00
C SER A 61 -13.21 -7.70 4.66
N ASN A 62 -13.21 -6.48 4.11
CA ASN A 62 -13.70 -6.14 2.76
C ASN A 62 -12.67 -6.51 1.65
N PHE A 63 -11.54 -7.12 2.01
CA PHE A 63 -10.66 -7.83 1.07
C PHE A 63 -10.80 -9.33 1.27
N HIS A 64 -10.72 -10.08 0.16
CA HIS A 64 -10.59 -11.53 0.26
C HIS A 64 -9.20 -11.92 0.76
N TYR A 65 -9.09 -13.08 1.40
CA TYR A 65 -7.81 -13.51 1.96
C TYR A 65 -6.69 -13.63 0.91
N HIS A 66 -7.03 -14.00 -0.33
CA HIS A 66 -6.06 -14.09 -1.43
C HIS A 66 -5.63 -12.70 -1.95
N GLU A 67 -6.49 -11.68 -1.85
CA GLU A 67 -6.19 -10.28 -2.22
C GLU A 67 -5.29 -9.58 -1.20
N LEU A 68 -5.26 -10.05 0.06
CA LEU A 68 -4.43 -9.47 1.10
C LEU A 68 -2.95 -9.46 0.69
N LYS A 69 -2.38 -8.26 0.65
CA LYS A 69 -0.97 -8.02 0.36
C LYS A 69 -0.12 -8.53 1.52
N HIS A 70 0.88 -9.35 1.21
CA HIS A 70 1.86 -9.77 2.20
C HIS A 70 2.67 -8.55 2.64
N VAL A 71 2.92 -8.39 3.93
CA VAL A 71 3.70 -7.27 4.47
C VAL A 71 5.04 -7.82 4.96
N VAL A 72 6.14 -7.31 4.41
CA VAL A 72 7.50 -7.63 4.85
C VAL A 72 8.09 -6.41 5.53
N ILE A 73 8.38 -6.53 6.82
CA ILE A 73 9.02 -5.47 7.59
C ILE A 73 10.52 -5.70 7.59
N VAL A 74 11.29 -4.73 7.12
CA VAL A 74 12.76 -4.73 7.14
C VAL A 74 13.22 -3.75 8.20
N GLY A 75 13.87 -4.25 9.25
CA GLY A 75 14.34 -3.42 10.36
C GLY A 75 14.90 -4.23 11.51
N ASP A 76 15.13 -3.55 12.63
CA ASP A 76 15.69 -4.15 13.84
C ASP A 76 14.68 -5.07 14.55
N LEU A 77 15.11 -6.29 14.83
CA LEU A 77 14.32 -7.31 15.52
C LEU A 77 14.05 -6.94 16.97
N GLU A 78 14.96 -6.23 17.65
CA GLU A 78 14.77 -5.85 19.05
C GLU A 78 13.66 -4.81 19.19
N TYR A 79 13.62 -3.82 18.30
CA TYR A 79 12.50 -2.90 18.21
C TYR A 79 11.17 -3.63 17.95
N LEU A 80 11.14 -4.49 16.92
CA LEU A 80 9.92 -5.21 16.52
C LEU A 80 9.39 -6.14 17.60
N ARG A 81 10.24 -6.67 18.48
CA ARG A 81 9.81 -7.46 19.64
C ARG A 81 8.90 -6.67 20.58
N LYS A 82 9.10 -5.35 20.71
CA LYS A 82 8.22 -4.47 21.51
C LYS A 82 6.83 -4.33 20.86
N GLU A 83 6.79 -4.15 19.54
CA GLU A 83 5.54 -3.95 18.80
C GLU A 83 4.78 -5.23 18.48
N TRP A 84 5.44 -6.39 18.46
CA TRP A 84 4.86 -7.67 18.05
C TRP A 84 3.59 -8.04 18.81
N LYS A 85 3.48 -7.60 20.08
CA LYS A 85 2.29 -7.76 20.93
C LYS A 85 1.01 -7.20 20.29
N THR A 86 1.14 -6.27 19.36
CA THR A 86 0.00 -5.65 18.67
C THR A 86 -0.24 -6.23 17.28
N LEU A 87 0.67 -7.06 16.77
CA LEU A 87 0.69 -7.59 15.40
C LEU A 87 0.47 -9.11 15.30
N TYR A 88 0.69 -9.86 16.37
CA TYR A 88 0.72 -11.33 16.33
C TYR A 88 -0.58 -12.01 15.87
N ASN A 89 -1.72 -11.30 15.88
CA ASN A 89 -3.01 -11.78 15.38
C ASN A 89 -3.34 -11.39 13.94
N LEU A 90 -2.47 -10.66 13.26
CA LEU A 90 -2.69 -10.24 11.89
C LEU A 90 -1.98 -11.21 10.92
N PRO A 91 -2.63 -11.70 9.86
CA PRO A 91 -2.03 -12.68 8.95
C PRO A 91 -1.05 -12.05 7.96
N LYS A 92 -0.27 -12.88 7.25
CA LYS A 92 0.62 -12.47 6.13
C LYS A 92 1.62 -11.35 6.49
N ILE A 93 2.27 -11.48 7.64
CA ILE A 93 3.36 -10.60 8.06
C ILE A 93 4.62 -11.46 8.16
N SER A 94 5.70 -10.97 7.55
CA SER A 94 7.05 -11.49 7.69
C SER A 94 8.01 -10.36 8.09
N ILE A 95 9.09 -10.72 8.77
CA ILE A 95 10.11 -9.79 9.25
C ILE A 95 11.45 -10.23 8.69
N LEU A 96 12.19 -9.32 8.08
CA LEU A 96 13.59 -9.51 7.74
C LEU A 96 14.43 -8.72 8.74
N ASN A 97 15.18 -9.43 9.58
CA ASN A 97 16.15 -8.77 10.46
C ASN A 97 17.32 -8.26 9.62
N GLY A 98 17.35 -6.95 9.38
CA GLY A 98 18.28 -6.32 8.45
C GLY A 98 18.12 -4.82 8.42
N SER A 99 18.89 -4.16 7.55
CA SER A 99 18.85 -2.70 7.41
C SER A 99 18.17 -2.30 6.11
N PRO A 100 17.24 -1.33 6.13
CA PRO A 100 16.69 -0.76 4.90
C PRO A 100 17.73 -0.06 4.00
N LEU A 101 18.92 0.27 4.53
CA LEU A 101 20.03 0.82 3.73
C LEU A 101 20.83 -0.27 2.99
N SER A 102 20.71 -1.52 3.41
CA SER A 102 21.38 -2.67 2.81
C SER A 102 20.66 -3.09 1.52
N ARG A 103 21.28 -2.78 0.36
CA ARG A 103 20.77 -3.21 -0.95
C ARG A 103 20.61 -4.73 -1.06
N ALA A 104 21.40 -5.52 -0.30
CA ALA A 104 21.28 -6.96 -0.27
C ALA A 104 19.97 -7.43 0.36
N ASP A 105 19.54 -6.76 1.44
CA ASP A 105 18.28 -7.05 2.13
C ASP A 105 17.09 -6.62 1.27
N LEU A 106 17.16 -5.43 0.66
CA LEU A 106 16.12 -4.94 -0.27
C LEU A 106 15.96 -5.83 -1.52
N ARG A 107 17.07 -6.38 -2.05
CA ARG A 107 17.01 -7.37 -3.14
C ARG A 107 16.42 -8.69 -2.67
N ALA A 108 16.75 -9.15 -1.48
CA ALA A 108 16.24 -10.41 -0.94
C ALA A 108 14.71 -10.40 -0.75
N VAL A 109 14.12 -9.25 -0.48
CA VAL A 109 12.65 -9.10 -0.41
C VAL A 109 11.99 -8.82 -1.76
N ASN A 110 12.75 -8.79 -2.86
CA ASN A 110 12.24 -8.46 -4.20
C ASN A 110 11.52 -7.10 -4.24
N ILE A 111 12.15 -6.04 -3.73
CA ILE A 111 11.55 -4.69 -3.69
C ILE A 111 11.08 -4.18 -5.06
N ASN A 112 11.69 -4.63 -6.17
CA ASN A 112 11.26 -4.29 -7.52
C ASN A 112 9.88 -4.87 -7.92
N LEU A 113 9.37 -5.84 -7.17
CA LEU A 113 8.06 -6.47 -7.36
C LEU A 113 7.04 -6.05 -6.28
N CYS A 114 7.37 -5.08 -5.41
CA CYS A 114 6.43 -4.60 -4.41
C CYS A 114 5.34 -3.72 -5.05
N ASP A 115 4.16 -3.67 -4.42
CA ASP A 115 3.11 -2.70 -4.75
C ASP A 115 3.34 -1.35 -4.07
N MET A 116 4.03 -1.35 -2.93
CA MET A 116 4.44 -0.15 -2.23
C MET A 116 5.62 -0.44 -1.29
N CYS A 117 6.62 0.42 -1.31
CA CYS A 117 7.67 0.49 -0.28
C CYS A 117 7.37 1.67 0.64
N VAL A 118 7.15 1.40 1.93
CA VAL A 118 6.83 2.42 2.94
C VAL A 118 8.06 2.63 3.80
N ILE A 119 8.53 3.87 3.89
CA ILE A 119 9.73 4.24 4.67
C ILE A 119 9.27 5.04 5.89
N ILE A 120 9.54 4.50 7.07
CA ILE A 120 9.07 5.02 8.37
C ILE A 120 10.27 5.15 9.31
N SER A 121 10.33 6.24 10.07
CA SER A 121 11.36 6.45 11.10
C SER A 121 10.73 6.60 12.48
N ALA A 122 11.13 5.72 13.41
CA ALA A 122 10.77 5.81 14.83
C ALA A 122 11.77 6.64 15.63
N ARG A 123 12.92 7.00 15.03
CA ARG A 123 14.01 7.63 15.77
C ARG A 123 13.65 9.06 16.10
N VAL A 124 13.85 9.43 17.37
CA VAL A 124 13.65 10.79 17.82
C VAL A 124 14.71 11.67 17.16
N PRO A 125 14.33 12.70 16.40
CA PRO A 125 15.29 13.58 15.78
C PRO A 125 16.10 14.33 16.84
N ASN A 126 17.37 14.56 16.56
CA ASN A 126 18.24 15.28 17.46
C ASN A 126 17.79 16.74 17.54
N THR A 127 17.63 17.29 18.74
CA THR A 127 17.04 18.63 18.95
C THR A 127 17.86 19.79 18.38
N GLU A 128 19.13 19.57 18.05
CA GLU A 128 20.03 20.64 17.60
C GLU A 128 19.85 20.97 16.11
N ASP A 129 19.57 19.96 15.26
CA ASP A 129 19.43 20.14 13.80
C ASP A 129 18.18 19.42 13.28
N THR A 130 17.08 20.16 13.16
CA THR A 130 15.81 19.65 12.64
C THR A 130 15.87 19.24 11.16
N THR A 131 16.84 19.75 10.41
CA THR A 131 17.08 19.37 9.01
C THR A 131 17.59 17.94 8.88
N LEU A 132 18.33 17.44 9.88
CA LEU A 132 18.88 16.09 9.89
C LEU A 132 17.89 15.03 10.40
N ALA A 133 16.67 15.42 10.76
CA ALA A 133 15.62 14.53 11.26
C ALA A 133 15.33 13.38 10.28
N ASP A 134 15.25 13.71 8.98
CA ASP A 134 14.78 12.78 7.93
C ASP A 134 15.93 12.11 7.17
N LYS A 135 17.19 12.24 7.64
CA LYS A 135 18.38 11.82 6.89
C LYS A 135 18.31 10.36 6.43
N GLU A 136 17.80 9.46 7.27
CA GLU A 136 17.75 8.03 6.95
C GLU A 136 16.63 7.70 5.98
N ALA A 137 15.48 8.36 6.12
CA ALA A 137 14.34 8.19 5.24
C ALA A 137 14.68 8.64 3.81
N ILE A 138 15.36 9.80 3.68
CA ILE A 138 15.85 10.33 2.41
C ILE A 138 16.93 9.41 1.82
N LEU A 139 17.95 9.04 2.61
CA LEU A 139 19.01 8.14 2.16
C LEU A 139 18.47 6.79 1.68
N ALA A 140 17.47 6.24 2.36
CA ALA A 140 16.81 5.00 1.94
C ALA A 140 16.08 5.17 0.61
N SER A 141 15.33 6.27 0.46
CA SER A 141 14.60 6.60 -0.76
C SER A 141 15.55 6.73 -1.97
N LEU A 142 16.61 7.53 -1.82
CA LEU A 142 17.65 7.71 -2.85
C LEU A 142 18.40 6.41 -3.14
N ASN A 143 18.68 5.61 -2.10
CA ASN A 143 19.34 4.33 -2.26
C ASN A 143 18.50 3.37 -3.10
N ILE A 144 17.18 3.29 -2.85
CA ILE A 144 16.25 2.47 -3.65
C ILE A 144 16.17 3.01 -5.07
N LYS A 145 16.00 4.32 -5.26
CA LYS A 145 15.94 4.95 -6.59
C LYS A 145 17.20 4.66 -7.43
N ALA A 146 18.37 4.61 -6.79
CA ALA A 146 19.65 4.29 -7.43
C ALA A 146 19.89 2.79 -7.69
N MET A 147 18.97 1.89 -7.30
CA MET A 147 19.10 0.47 -7.60
C MET A 147 18.77 0.17 -9.07
N GLN A 148 19.45 -0.84 -9.61
CA GLN A 148 19.12 -1.43 -10.90
C GLN A 148 18.83 -2.92 -10.69
N PHE A 149 17.82 -3.39 -11.43
CA PHE A 149 17.34 -4.77 -11.37
C PHE A 149 17.48 -5.38 -12.76
N ASP A 150 18.33 -6.39 -12.87
CA ASP A 150 18.50 -7.11 -14.12
C ASP A 150 17.32 -8.09 -14.32
N ASP A 151 16.73 -8.09 -15.52
CA ASP A 151 15.69 -9.05 -15.94
C ASP A 151 16.24 -10.50 -16.04
N THR A 152 17.50 -10.75 -15.69
CA THR A 152 18.19 -12.04 -15.88
C THR A 152 17.89 -13.10 -14.81
N LEU A 153 17.14 -12.76 -13.76
CA LEU A 153 16.69 -13.73 -12.75
C LEU A 153 15.23 -14.10 -13.00
N GLY A 154 14.99 -15.00 -13.97
CA GLY A 154 13.63 -15.49 -14.18
C GLY A 154 13.36 -16.58 -15.22
N PHE A 155 14.22 -16.81 -16.22
CA PHE A 155 13.99 -17.90 -17.17
C PHE A 155 15.30 -18.58 -17.58
N PHE A 156 15.50 -19.82 -17.10
CA PHE A 156 16.35 -20.78 -17.80
C PHE A 156 15.84 -20.88 -19.25
N PRO A 157 16.69 -20.76 -20.28
CA PRO A 157 16.25 -20.95 -21.65
C PRO A 157 16.00 -22.45 -21.86
N MET A 158 14.76 -22.90 -21.66
CA MET A 158 14.33 -24.15 -22.28
C MET A 158 14.35 -23.90 -23.79
N ARG A 159 15.32 -24.57 -24.42
CA ARG A 159 15.55 -24.58 -25.87
C ARG A 159 14.23 -24.67 -26.63
N HIS A 160 14.10 -23.82 -27.65
CA HIS A 160 13.20 -24.02 -28.77
C HIS A 160 13.31 -25.47 -29.29
N GLN A 161 12.32 -26.30 -28.99
CA GLN A 161 11.91 -27.38 -29.87
C GLN A 161 10.44 -27.17 -30.21
N THR A 162 10.24 -27.10 -31.52
CA THR A 162 9.00 -26.95 -32.24
C THR A 162 7.99 -28.05 -31.88
N GLY A 163 6.77 -27.64 -31.54
CA GLY A 163 5.56 -28.43 -31.68
C GLY A 163 5.24 -29.38 -30.52
N ASP A 164 4.48 -28.91 -29.53
CA ASP A 164 3.28 -29.62 -29.11
C ASP A 164 2.30 -28.68 -28.37
N ARG A 165 1.03 -28.69 -28.79
CA ARG A 165 -0.05 -27.90 -28.16
C ARG A 165 -0.62 -28.71 -27.00
N SER A 166 -0.25 -28.35 -25.77
CA SER A 166 -0.93 -28.89 -24.58
C SER A 166 -2.28 -28.18 -24.35
N PRO A 167 -3.41 -28.90 -24.22
CA PRO A 167 -4.74 -28.33 -24.03
C PRO A 167 -5.12 -28.35 -22.55
N LEU A 168 -4.58 -27.44 -21.74
CA LEU A 168 -5.15 -27.14 -20.42
C LEU A 168 -4.66 -25.79 -19.94
N GLY A 169 -5.56 -24.81 -19.94
CA GLY A 169 -5.27 -23.44 -19.51
C GLY A 169 -4.91 -23.40 -18.03
N SER A 170 -3.63 -23.19 -17.75
CA SER A 170 -3.20 -22.65 -16.46
C SER A 170 -3.74 -21.22 -16.31
N PRO A 171 -4.26 -20.83 -15.13
CA PRO A 171 -4.73 -19.46 -14.93
C PRO A 171 -3.55 -18.51 -15.17
N ILE A 172 -3.79 -17.52 -16.04
CA ILE A 172 -2.87 -16.43 -16.33
C ILE A 172 -2.68 -15.67 -15.01
N SER A 173 -1.66 -16.03 -14.24
CA SER A 173 -1.06 -15.09 -13.30
C SER A 173 -0.52 -13.95 -14.17
N MET A 174 -1.20 -12.80 -14.13
CA MET A 174 -0.60 -11.55 -14.58
C MET A 174 0.64 -11.33 -13.72
N GLN A 175 1.79 -11.87 -14.15
CA GLN A 175 3.07 -11.55 -13.58
C GLN A 175 3.32 -10.08 -13.87
N LYS A 176 3.07 -9.23 -12.86
CA LYS A 176 3.39 -7.80 -12.92
C LYS A 176 4.86 -7.66 -13.33
N LYS A 177 5.11 -6.92 -14.40
CA LYS A 177 6.47 -6.64 -14.87
C LYS A 177 7.13 -5.78 -13.79
N GLY A 178 8.16 -6.31 -13.14
CA GLY A 178 8.88 -5.60 -12.09
C GLY A 178 9.51 -4.30 -12.58
N ALA A 179 9.79 -3.41 -11.64
CA ALA A 179 10.56 -2.20 -11.92
C ALA A 179 11.99 -2.60 -12.36
N LYS A 180 12.40 -2.18 -13.56
CA LYS A 180 13.79 -2.36 -14.05
C LYS A 180 14.77 -1.45 -13.34
N PHE A 181 14.32 -0.22 -13.11
CA PHE A 181 15.06 0.82 -12.41
C PHE A 181 14.40 1.12 -11.08
N GLY A 182 15.21 1.41 -10.07
CA GLY A 182 14.76 1.81 -8.73
C GLY A 182 13.85 3.03 -8.72
N THR A 183 14.03 3.95 -9.68
CA THR A 183 13.18 5.12 -9.88
C THR A 183 11.71 4.78 -10.13
N ASN A 184 11.42 3.57 -10.62
CA ASN A 184 10.07 3.09 -10.89
C ASN A 184 9.48 2.23 -9.75
N VAL A 185 10.20 2.09 -8.63
CA VAL A 185 9.67 1.41 -7.44
C VAL A 185 8.68 2.35 -6.75
N PRO A 186 7.40 1.97 -6.59
CA PRO A 186 6.43 2.79 -5.88
C PRO A 186 6.83 2.86 -4.41
N MET A 187 7.05 4.06 -3.90
CA MET A 187 7.43 4.28 -2.51
C MET A 187 6.73 5.49 -1.92
N ILE A 188 6.56 5.46 -0.61
CA ILE A 188 6.09 6.59 0.19
C ILE A 188 7.00 6.76 1.40
N THR A 189 7.47 7.98 1.60
CA THR A 189 8.43 8.34 2.64
C THR A 189 7.77 9.30 3.63
N GLU A 190 7.75 8.91 4.90
CA GLU A 190 7.35 9.80 5.99
C GLU A 190 8.43 10.85 6.23
N LEU A 191 8.02 12.11 6.34
CA LEU A 191 8.90 13.24 6.66
C LEU A 191 8.42 13.97 7.91
N VAL A 192 9.36 14.36 8.76
CA VAL A 192 9.13 15.22 9.93
C VAL A 192 9.23 16.69 9.53
N ASN A 193 10.19 17.04 8.66
CA ASN A 193 10.39 18.41 8.22
C ASN A 193 9.96 18.61 6.76
N ASP A 194 9.00 19.49 6.54
CA ASP A 194 8.45 19.79 5.21
C ASP A 194 9.53 20.24 4.21
N SER A 195 10.51 21.02 4.65
CA SER A 195 11.59 21.53 3.80
C SER A 195 12.52 20.44 3.26
N ASN A 196 12.50 19.24 3.84
CA ASN A 196 13.30 18.12 3.39
C ASN A 196 12.70 17.38 2.18
N VAL A 197 11.47 17.71 1.78
CA VAL A 197 10.78 17.08 0.64
C VAL A 197 11.54 17.24 -0.67
N GLN A 198 12.23 18.37 -0.86
CA GLN A 198 13.07 18.69 -2.02
C GLN A 198 14.20 17.68 -2.25
N PHE A 199 14.63 16.94 -1.21
CA PHE A 199 15.72 15.97 -1.36
C PHE A 199 15.27 14.61 -1.90
N LEU A 200 13.97 14.41 -2.12
CA LEU A 200 13.44 13.12 -2.57
C LEU A 200 13.55 12.94 -4.08
N ASP A 201 13.21 13.96 -4.86
CA ASP A 201 13.40 13.99 -6.31
C ASP A 201 14.65 14.82 -6.64
N GLN A 202 15.24 14.61 -7.83
CA GLN A 202 16.47 15.33 -8.25
C GLN A 202 16.26 16.04 -9.60
N ASP A 203 15.06 15.90 -10.15
CA ASP A 203 14.63 16.33 -11.46
C ASP A 203 13.56 17.43 -11.38
N ASP A 204 13.26 17.91 -10.18
CA ASP A 204 12.41 19.06 -9.88
C ASP A 204 13.19 20.38 -9.80
N ASP A 205 12.48 21.47 -10.11
CA ASP A 205 12.97 22.83 -9.90
C ASP A 205 12.74 23.22 -8.43
N ASP A 206 13.71 22.88 -7.56
CA ASP A 206 13.63 23.15 -6.13
C ASP A 206 13.64 24.65 -5.81
N ASP A 207 12.50 25.18 -5.38
CA ASP A 207 12.38 26.49 -4.75
C ASP A 207 12.01 26.31 -3.26
N PRO A 208 12.89 26.70 -2.31
CA PRO A 208 12.66 26.52 -0.88
C PRO A 208 11.44 27.29 -0.35
N ASP A 209 10.95 28.29 -1.09
CA ASP A 209 9.75 29.05 -0.73
C ASP A 209 8.44 28.36 -1.18
N THR A 210 8.54 27.21 -1.86
CA THR A 210 7.37 26.43 -2.31
C THR A 210 6.72 25.70 -1.14
N GLU A 211 5.42 25.91 -0.96
CA GLU A 211 4.63 25.20 0.05
C GLU A 211 4.58 23.69 -0.26
N LEU A 212 4.60 22.85 0.78
CA LEU A 212 4.69 21.39 0.66
C LEU A 212 3.70 20.80 -0.36
N TYR A 213 2.45 21.26 -0.38
CA TYR A 213 1.42 20.69 -1.26
C TYR A 213 1.58 21.02 -2.74
N LEU A 214 2.44 21.99 -3.09
CA LEU A 214 2.80 22.35 -4.46
C LEU A 214 4.05 21.60 -4.94
N THR A 215 4.78 20.92 -4.04
CA THR A 215 5.98 20.16 -4.40
C THR A 215 5.62 18.88 -5.16
N GLN A 216 6.49 18.51 -6.10
CA GLN A 216 6.28 17.34 -6.94
C GLN A 216 6.20 16.02 -6.13
N PRO A 217 7.08 15.75 -5.14
CA PRO A 217 7.02 14.50 -4.38
C PRO A 217 5.73 14.34 -3.58
N PHE A 218 5.16 15.44 -3.10
CA PHE A 218 3.87 15.44 -2.41
C PHE A 218 2.70 15.22 -3.38
N ALA A 219 2.65 15.98 -4.47
CA ALA A 219 1.59 15.88 -5.48
C ALA A 219 1.55 14.48 -6.16
N CYS A 220 2.70 13.81 -6.24
CA CYS A 220 2.82 12.45 -6.75
C CYS A 220 2.46 11.35 -5.72
N GLY A 221 2.34 11.71 -4.45
CA GLY A 221 2.05 10.77 -3.35
C GLY A 221 3.26 9.95 -2.89
N THR A 222 4.49 10.42 -3.16
CA THR A 222 5.73 9.76 -2.73
C THR A 222 6.27 10.28 -1.39
N ALA A 223 5.79 11.43 -0.94
CA ALA A 223 6.13 12.03 0.35
C ALA A 223 4.87 12.24 1.19
N PHE A 224 4.97 11.99 2.48
CA PHE A 224 3.91 12.29 3.44
C PHE A 224 4.52 12.95 4.68
N ALA A 225 4.20 14.23 4.90
CA ALA A 225 4.65 14.95 6.08
C ALA A 225 3.58 14.96 7.17
N ILE A 226 4.01 14.95 8.43
CA ILE A 226 3.09 14.95 9.59
C ILE A 226 2.31 16.27 9.70
N SER A 227 2.93 17.38 9.29
CA SER A 227 2.36 18.74 9.32
C SER A 227 0.99 18.87 8.64
N VAL A 228 0.70 18.06 7.62
CA VAL A 228 -0.59 18.10 6.91
C VAL A 228 -1.75 17.73 7.82
N LEU A 229 -1.51 16.95 8.88
CA LEU A 229 -2.52 16.54 9.84
C LEU A 229 -2.94 17.66 10.79
N ASP A 230 -2.18 18.75 10.89
CA ASP A 230 -2.57 19.91 11.72
C ASP A 230 -3.86 20.57 11.18
N SER A 231 -4.05 20.53 9.86
CA SER A 231 -5.29 20.99 9.20
C SER A 231 -6.52 20.14 9.59
N LEU A 232 -6.32 18.91 10.07
CA LEU A 232 -7.40 18.05 10.53
C LEU A 232 -8.02 18.56 11.83
N MET A 233 -7.23 19.22 12.69
CA MET A 233 -7.72 19.78 13.95
C MET A 233 -8.76 20.88 13.70
N SER A 234 -8.47 21.80 12.77
CA SER A 234 -9.41 22.86 12.40
C SER A 234 -10.65 22.29 11.71
N THR A 235 -10.48 21.32 10.82
CA THR A 235 -11.60 20.64 10.13
C THR A 235 -12.52 19.94 11.11
N THR A 236 -11.96 19.26 12.12
CA THR A 236 -12.74 18.56 13.15
C THR A 236 -13.50 19.55 14.03
N TYR A 237 -12.90 20.70 14.37
CA TYR A 237 -13.58 21.74 15.14
C TYR A 237 -14.84 22.28 14.44
N PHE A 238 -14.79 22.46 13.11
CA PHE A 238 -15.95 22.96 12.35
C PHE A 238 -16.95 21.86 11.99
N ASN A 239 -16.50 20.61 11.87
CA ASN A 239 -17.34 19.49 11.50
C ASN A 239 -16.89 18.18 12.17
N ASP A 240 -17.53 17.85 13.30
CA ASP A 240 -17.30 16.63 14.06
C ASP A 240 -17.46 15.35 13.21
N SER A 241 -18.31 15.38 12.18
CA SER A 241 -18.56 14.22 11.31
C SER A 241 -17.41 13.97 10.32
N ALA A 242 -16.60 14.99 10.00
CA ALA A 242 -15.51 14.87 9.04
C ALA A 242 -14.42 13.90 9.54
N LEU A 243 -14.04 13.99 10.81
CA LEU A 243 -13.07 13.08 11.42
C LEU A 243 -13.60 11.64 11.44
N THR A 244 -14.87 11.46 11.77
CA THR A 244 -15.53 10.14 11.78
C THR A 244 -15.52 9.50 10.39
N LEU A 245 -15.79 10.30 9.34
CA LEU A 245 -15.75 9.85 7.95
C LEU A 245 -14.32 9.45 7.53
N ILE A 246 -13.33 10.32 7.75
CA ILE A 246 -11.92 10.06 7.41
C ILE A 246 -11.44 8.81 8.14
N ARG A 247 -11.75 8.70 9.42
CA ARG A 247 -11.39 7.53 10.22
C ARG A 247 -11.99 6.25 9.65
N THR A 248 -13.28 6.25 9.31
CA THR A 248 -13.95 5.07 8.74
C THR A 248 -13.31 4.66 7.41
N LEU A 249 -12.99 5.64 6.57
CA LEU A 249 -12.40 5.42 5.24
C LEU A 249 -10.95 4.93 5.31
N VAL A 250 -10.13 5.51 6.20
CA VAL A 250 -8.69 5.21 6.31
C VAL A 250 -8.42 3.96 7.14
N THR A 251 -9.11 3.81 8.28
CA THR A 251 -8.83 2.69 9.21
C THR A 251 -9.48 1.37 8.78
N GLY A 252 -10.27 1.38 7.71
CA GLY A 252 -11.02 0.22 7.26
C GLY A 252 -12.16 -0.14 8.21
N GLY A 253 -12.81 0.88 8.81
CA GLY A 253 -13.96 0.72 9.69
C GLY A 253 -13.62 0.37 11.14
N ALA A 254 -12.67 1.05 11.78
CA ALA A 254 -12.49 0.92 13.23
C ALA A 254 -13.74 1.47 13.97
N THR A 255 -14.65 0.57 14.37
CA THR A 255 -15.87 0.92 15.11
C THR A 255 -15.53 1.29 16.57
N PRO A 256 -16.37 2.10 17.22
CA PRO A 256 -16.21 2.39 18.65
C PRO A 256 -16.19 1.14 19.54
N GLU A 257 -16.92 0.09 19.13
CA GLU A 257 -16.89 -1.21 19.80
C GLU A 257 -15.49 -1.84 19.77
N LEU A 258 -14.84 -1.84 18.60
CA LEU A 258 -13.47 -2.33 18.49
C LEU A 258 -12.53 -1.50 19.36
N GLU A 259 -12.65 -0.18 19.37
CA GLU A 259 -11.82 0.68 20.23
C GLU A 259 -11.94 0.32 21.71
N LEU A 260 -13.16 0.06 22.17
CA LEU A 260 -13.42 -0.28 23.56
C LEU A 260 -12.75 -1.61 23.94
N ILE A 261 -12.84 -2.62 23.08
CA ILE A 261 -12.15 -3.91 23.27
C ILE A 261 -10.63 -3.69 23.39
N LEU A 262 -10.07 -2.80 22.57
CA LEU A 262 -8.64 -2.50 22.61
C LEU A 262 -8.24 -1.71 23.86
N ALA A 263 -9.09 -0.79 24.30
CA ALA A 263 -8.90 -0.02 25.52
C ALA A 263 -8.93 -0.92 26.77
N GLU A 264 -9.71 -2.01 26.75
CA GLU A 264 -9.69 -3.04 27.79
C GLU A 264 -8.39 -3.89 27.81
N GLY A 265 -7.47 -3.68 26.85
CA GLY A 265 -6.22 -4.42 26.77
C GLY A 265 -6.37 -5.85 26.22
N ALA A 266 -7.55 -6.18 25.70
CA ALA A 266 -7.89 -7.49 25.16
C ALA A 266 -7.14 -7.85 23.88
N GLY A 267 -6.58 -6.86 23.18
CA GLY A 267 -6.05 -7.02 21.83
C GLY A 267 -7.12 -7.37 20.80
N LEU A 268 -6.70 -7.82 19.62
CA LEU A 268 -7.63 -8.27 18.58
C LEU A 268 -8.07 -9.71 18.87
N ARG A 269 -9.29 -9.89 19.37
CA ARG A 269 -9.84 -11.22 19.69
C ARG A 269 -10.47 -11.86 18.45
N GLY A 270 -10.28 -13.17 18.30
CA GLY A 270 -10.92 -13.94 17.24
C GLY A 270 -12.43 -14.13 17.51
N GLY A 271 -13.24 -14.04 16.46
CA GLY A 271 -14.68 -14.24 16.51
C GLY A 271 -15.16 -15.46 15.74
N TYR A 272 -16.33 -15.98 16.11
CA TYR A 272 -17.09 -16.87 15.23
C TYR A 272 -17.75 -16.04 14.12
N SER A 273 -17.74 -16.57 12.90
CA SER A 273 -18.40 -15.94 11.76
C SER A 273 -19.90 -16.24 11.83
N THR A 274 -20.67 -15.28 12.37
CA THR A 274 -22.13 -15.30 12.34
C THR A 274 -22.60 -14.55 11.08
N PRO A 275 -23.86 -14.75 10.64
CA PRO A 275 -24.40 -13.96 9.52
C PRO A 275 -24.29 -12.45 9.75
N GLU A 276 -24.47 -11.99 10.98
CA GLU A 276 -24.33 -10.58 11.38
C GLU A 276 -22.89 -10.08 11.22
N THR A 277 -21.88 -10.81 11.73
CA THR A 277 -20.48 -10.37 11.60
C THR A 277 -19.97 -10.45 10.17
N LEU A 278 -20.52 -11.34 9.34
CA LEU A 278 -20.20 -11.40 7.92
C LEU A 278 -20.82 -10.22 7.13
N SER A 279 -21.97 -9.71 7.55
CA SER A 279 -22.60 -8.54 6.91
C SER A 279 -21.80 -7.25 7.09
N ASN A 280 -20.99 -7.15 8.16
CA ASN A 280 -20.08 -6.02 8.40
C ASN A 280 -18.96 -5.90 7.36
N ARG A 281 -18.81 -6.90 6.49
CA ARG A 281 -17.82 -6.91 5.39
C ARG A 281 -18.27 -6.12 4.17
N ASP A 282 -19.57 -5.84 4.05
CA ASP A 282 -20.21 -5.18 2.90
C ASP A 282 -19.94 -3.67 2.88
N ARG A 283 -18.68 -3.28 3.05
CA ARG A 283 -18.21 -1.90 3.08
C ARG A 283 -17.44 -1.57 1.82
N CYS A 284 -17.58 -0.34 1.35
CA CYS A 284 -16.81 0.14 0.22
C CYS A 284 -15.30 0.08 0.52
N ARG A 285 -14.52 -0.18 -0.53
CA ARG A 285 -13.06 -0.13 -0.50
C ARG A 285 -12.55 0.87 -1.52
N ILE A 286 -11.40 1.49 -1.23
CA ILE A 286 -10.70 2.33 -2.19
C ILE A 286 -9.91 1.42 -3.12
N ALA A 287 -10.08 1.61 -4.42
CA ALA A 287 -9.30 0.95 -5.46
C ALA A 287 -8.82 1.96 -6.51
N GLN A 288 -7.77 1.58 -7.22
CA GLN A 288 -7.32 2.27 -8.43
C GLN A 288 -7.61 1.39 -9.63
N ILE A 289 -8.30 1.93 -10.63
CA ILE A 289 -8.62 1.22 -11.87
C ILE A 289 -7.81 1.83 -13.01
N SER A 290 -7.09 0.99 -13.76
CA SER A 290 -6.38 1.41 -14.97
C SER A 290 -7.35 1.60 -16.13
N LEU A 291 -7.31 2.75 -16.80
CA LEU A 291 -8.08 2.93 -18.04
C LEU A 291 -7.47 2.21 -19.25
N SER A 292 -6.22 1.75 -19.16
CA SER A 292 -5.57 0.97 -20.22
C SER A 292 -6.29 -0.34 -20.53
N ASP A 293 -6.95 -0.91 -19.51
CA ASP A 293 -7.56 -2.23 -19.58
C ASP A 293 -9.00 -2.16 -20.11
N ASN A 294 -9.45 -0.96 -20.52
CA ASN A 294 -10.82 -0.67 -20.95
C ASN A 294 -11.88 -1.21 -19.97
N PRO A 295 -11.84 -0.80 -18.69
CA PRO A 295 -12.70 -1.34 -17.63
C PRO A 295 -14.19 -1.01 -17.84
N TYR A 296 -14.49 0.07 -18.54
CA TYR A 296 -15.85 0.56 -18.75
C TYR A 296 -16.23 0.48 -20.22
N GLU A 297 -17.35 -0.19 -20.50
CA GLU A 297 -17.88 -0.27 -21.86
C GLU A 297 -18.28 1.12 -22.39
N GLY A 298 -17.78 1.47 -23.57
CA GLY A 298 -18.08 2.74 -24.24
C GLY A 298 -17.25 3.93 -23.75
N VAL A 299 -16.34 3.73 -22.80
CA VAL A 299 -15.33 4.73 -22.42
C VAL A 299 -14.08 4.51 -23.26
N GLY A 300 -13.75 5.49 -24.10
CA GLY A 300 -12.54 5.49 -24.92
C GLY A 300 -11.78 6.81 -24.88
N HIS A 301 -10.80 6.95 -25.78
CA HIS A 301 -9.79 8.02 -25.83
C HIS A 301 -10.29 9.48 -25.85
N ASN A 302 -11.57 9.73 -26.19
CA ASN A 302 -12.16 11.08 -26.24
C ASN A 302 -13.30 11.29 -25.22
N THR A 303 -13.44 10.39 -24.25
CA THR A 303 -14.50 10.48 -23.25
C THR A 303 -14.15 11.55 -22.22
N THR A 304 -15.16 12.22 -21.69
CA THR A 304 -14.98 13.16 -20.59
C THR A 304 -15.13 12.43 -19.24
N TYR A 305 -14.54 13.00 -18.18
CA TYR A 305 -14.65 12.44 -16.84
C TYR A 305 -16.10 12.31 -16.39
N GLY A 306 -16.97 13.28 -16.69
CA GLY A 306 -18.39 13.23 -16.32
C GLY A 306 -19.16 12.09 -16.99
N ALA A 307 -18.85 11.79 -18.25
CA ALA A 307 -19.45 10.66 -18.96
C ALA A 307 -19.00 9.32 -18.36
N MET A 308 -17.70 9.18 -18.09
CA MET A 308 -17.14 8.00 -17.41
C MET A 308 -17.75 7.84 -16.01
N PHE A 309 -17.81 8.90 -15.21
CA PHE A 309 -18.40 8.91 -13.86
C PHE A 309 -19.84 8.39 -13.87
N THR A 310 -20.65 8.85 -14.84
CA THR A 310 -22.05 8.41 -14.96
C THR A 310 -22.15 6.92 -15.31
N ILE A 311 -21.27 6.42 -16.19
CA ILE A 311 -21.22 5.00 -16.58
C ILE A 311 -20.78 4.13 -15.40
N ALA A 312 -19.67 4.50 -14.75
CA ALA A 312 -19.11 3.79 -13.59
C ALA A 312 -20.14 3.68 -12.46
N LEU A 313 -20.81 4.77 -12.13
CA LEU A 313 -21.81 4.78 -11.06
C LEU A 313 -23.06 3.98 -11.41
N ARG A 314 -23.61 4.13 -12.63
CA ARG A 314 -24.87 3.47 -13.01
C ARG A 314 -24.72 1.97 -13.27
N ARG A 315 -23.63 1.54 -13.89
CA ARG A 315 -23.45 0.15 -14.32
C ARG A 315 -22.68 -0.70 -13.31
N TYR A 316 -21.73 -0.08 -12.59
CA TYR A 316 -20.80 -0.81 -11.72
C TYR A 316 -20.94 -0.41 -10.24
N GLY A 317 -21.75 0.60 -9.91
CA GLY A 317 -21.91 1.08 -8.53
C GLY A 317 -20.63 1.70 -7.95
N GLN A 318 -19.70 2.12 -8.80
CA GLN A 318 -18.39 2.65 -8.41
C GLN A 318 -18.42 4.18 -8.39
N LEU A 319 -18.02 4.78 -7.26
CA LEU A 319 -17.92 6.23 -7.11
C LEU A 319 -16.50 6.69 -7.45
N CYS A 320 -16.31 7.38 -8.58
CA CYS A 320 -15.00 7.93 -8.94
C CYS A 320 -14.74 9.24 -8.17
N ILE A 321 -13.62 9.30 -7.45
CA ILE A 321 -13.25 10.45 -6.58
C ILE A 321 -12.11 11.31 -7.14
N GLY A 322 -11.35 10.78 -8.11
CA GLY A 322 -10.24 11.50 -8.72
C GLY A 322 -9.49 10.68 -9.77
N LEU A 323 -8.46 11.29 -10.34
CA LEU A 323 -7.56 10.69 -11.32
C LEU A 323 -6.13 10.68 -10.76
N TYR A 324 -5.34 9.70 -11.22
CA TYR A 324 -3.91 9.61 -11.01
C TYR A 324 -3.22 9.60 -12.37
N ARG A 325 -2.86 10.80 -12.81
CA ARG A 325 -2.46 11.10 -14.20
C ARG A 325 -0.95 11.14 -14.32
N LEU A 326 -0.43 10.61 -15.42
CA LEU A 326 1.00 10.66 -15.74
C LEU A 326 1.47 12.12 -15.88
N HIS A 327 2.54 12.48 -15.18
CA HIS A 327 3.11 13.83 -15.16
C HIS A 327 3.69 14.19 -16.54
N ASP A 328 4.64 13.39 -17.00
CA ASP A 328 5.30 13.57 -18.28
C ASP A 328 4.86 12.47 -19.25
N GLN A 329 4.25 12.85 -20.36
CA GLN A 329 3.81 11.90 -21.39
C GLN A 329 4.86 11.68 -22.49
N ASP A 330 5.81 12.61 -22.59
CA ASP A 330 6.81 12.65 -23.64
C ASP A 330 8.07 11.90 -23.22
N ASN A 331 8.33 11.78 -21.91
CA ASN A 331 9.41 10.97 -21.35
C ASN A 331 8.95 9.56 -20.96
N PRO A 332 9.26 8.51 -21.76
CA PRO A 332 8.85 7.14 -21.48
C PRO A 332 9.56 6.52 -20.26
N ASP A 333 10.64 7.13 -19.77
CA ASP A 333 11.39 6.65 -18.62
C ASP A 333 10.82 7.17 -17.28
N SER A 334 10.01 8.25 -17.32
CA SER A 334 9.36 8.80 -16.13
C SER A 334 7.95 8.24 -15.97
N MET A 335 7.76 7.39 -14.94
CA MET A 335 6.46 6.82 -14.60
C MET A 335 5.74 7.60 -13.48
N LYS A 336 6.21 8.82 -13.17
CA LYS A 336 5.64 9.66 -12.11
C LYS A 336 4.23 10.13 -12.48
N ARG A 337 3.34 10.07 -11.50
CA ARG A 337 1.93 10.40 -11.66
C ARG A 337 1.49 11.32 -10.54
N TYR A 338 0.62 12.27 -10.84
CA TYR A 338 0.09 13.22 -9.89
C TYR A 338 -1.42 13.04 -9.70
N VAL A 339 -1.91 13.45 -8.53
CA VAL A 339 -3.32 13.30 -8.15
C VAL A 339 -4.14 14.50 -8.63
N ILE A 340 -5.30 14.24 -9.22
CA ILE A 340 -6.34 15.23 -9.52
C ILE A 340 -7.61 14.84 -8.76
N THR A 341 -7.92 15.56 -7.70
CA THR A 341 -9.13 15.33 -6.89
C THR A 341 -10.34 16.01 -7.56
N ASN A 342 -11.47 15.30 -7.62
CA ASN A 342 -12.74 15.79 -8.17
C ASN A 342 -12.62 16.62 -9.48
N PRO A 343 -12.09 16.04 -10.57
CA PRO A 343 -11.93 16.77 -11.82
C PRO A 343 -13.28 17.24 -12.40
N PRO A 344 -13.29 18.36 -13.15
CA PRO A 344 -14.52 18.86 -13.76
C PRO A 344 -15.06 17.88 -14.81
N ALA A 345 -16.39 17.90 -15.02
CA ALA A 345 -17.08 16.97 -15.91
C ALA A 345 -16.56 16.99 -17.35
N GLU A 346 -16.05 18.13 -17.82
CA GLU A 346 -15.52 18.36 -19.17
C GLU A 346 -14.07 17.89 -19.34
N LEU A 347 -13.36 17.56 -18.25
CA LEU A 347 -11.97 17.11 -18.34
C LEU A 347 -11.90 15.83 -19.17
N ARG A 348 -11.07 15.84 -20.22
CA ARG A 348 -10.82 14.64 -21.02
C ARG A 348 -9.91 13.69 -20.26
N ILE A 349 -10.32 12.43 -20.20
CA ILE A 349 -9.51 11.34 -19.63
C ILE A 349 -8.50 10.84 -20.66
N LYS A 350 -7.35 10.36 -20.20
CA LYS A 350 -6.32 9.72 -21.03
C LYS A 350 -6.33 8.22 -20.77
N SER A 351 -5.98 7.41 -21.78
CA SER A 351 -5.94 5.94 -21.63
C SER A 351 -4.94 5.46 -20.59
N THR A 352 -3.90 6.25 -20.33
CA THR A 352 -2.89 5.98 -19.32
C THR A 352 -3.32 6.36 -17.91
N ASP A 353 -4.45 7.05 -17.71
CA ASP A 353 -4.87 7.51 -16.37
C ASP A 353 -5.32 6.31 -15.52
N TYR A 354 -5.02 6.39 -14.21
CA TYR A 354 -5.72 5.57 -13.22
C TYR A 354 -6.84 6.40 -12.60
N VAL A 355 -7.93 5.74 -12.23
CA VAL A 355 -9.09 6.37 -11.58
C VAL A 355 -9.17 5.87 -10.15
N TYR A 356 -9.23 6.79 -9.18
CA TYR A 356 -9.56 6.45 -7.80
C TYR A 356 -11.07 6.21 -7.69
N VAL A 357 -11.45 5.03 -7.23
CA VAL A 357 -12.86 4.66 -7.05
C VAL A 357 -13.14 4.13 -5.66
N LEU A 358 -14.34 4.39 -5.16
CA LEU A 358 -14.95 3.59 -4.10
C LEU A 358 -15.73 2.46 -4.76
N GLU A 359 -15.25 1.25 -4.58
CA GLU A 359 -15.87 0.02 -5.08
C GLU A 359 -16.64 -0.65 -3.95
N GLN A 360 -17.80 -1.22 -4.26
CA GLN A 360 -18.53 -2.06 -3.32
C GLN A 360 -17.78 -3.36 -3.06
N PHE A 361 -17.99 -3.96 -1.89
CA PHE A 361 -17.50 -5.31 -1.64
C PHE A 361 -18.25 -6.28 -2.55
N ASP A 362 -17.54 -6.99 -3.42
CA ASP A 362 -18.09 -8.11 -4.16
C ASP A 362 -18.04 -9.34 -3.24
N PRO A 363 -19.18 -9.89 -2.80
CA PRO A 363 -19.19 -11.11 -2.00
C PRO A 363 -18.62 -12.34 -2.74
N GLY A 364 -18.47 -12.26 -4.07
CA GLY A 364 -17.98 -13.33 -4.90
C GLY A 364 -18.80 -14.63 -4.76
N LEU A 365 -18.28 -15.72 -5.32
CA LEU A 365 -18.68 -17.07 -4.92
C LEU A 365 -17.70 -17.53 -3.85
N GLU A 366 -18.20 -17.98 -2.68
CA GLU A 366 -17.34 -18.56 -1.65
C GLU A 366 -16.45 -19.65 -2.24
N TYR A 367 -15.12 -19.47 -2.15
CA TYR A 367 -14.19 -20.53 -2.47
C TYR A 367 -14.35 -21.65 -1.42
N GLU A 368 -15.09 -22.69 -1.77
CA GLU A 368 -15.10 -23.96 -1.05
C GLU A 368 -13.93 -24.83 -1.54
N PRO A 369 -12.82 -24.96 -0.79
CA PRO A 369 -11.81 -25.95 -1.14
C PRO A 369 -12.41 -27.35 -0.94
N GLY A 370 -12.80 -28.02 -2.04
CA GLY A 370 -13.15 -29.45 -1.99
C GLY A 370 -14.26 -29.95 -2.92
N LYS A 371 -15.07 -29.10 -3.54
CA LYS A 371 -16.06 -29.59 -4.53
C LYS A 371 -15.45 -29.70 -5.92
N ARG A 372 -14.69 -30.78 -6.15
CA ARG A 372 -14.58 -31.36 -7.49
C ARG A 372 -15.98 -31.84 -7.87
N GLN A 373 -16.69 -31.08 -8.70
CA GLN A 373 -17.81 -31.66 -9.44
C GLN A 373 -17.20 -32.57 -10.50
N PHE A 374 -17.57 -33.84 -10.41
CA PHE A 374 -17.19 -34.92 -11.29
C PHE A 374 -17.74 -34.73 -12.71
#